data_AF-A0A962BN96-F1
#
_entry.id   AF-A0A962BN96-F1
#
_cell.length_a   1.000
_cell.length_b   1.000
_cell.length_c   1.000
_cell.angle_alpha   90.00
_cell.angle_beta   90.00
_cell.angle_gamma   90.00
#
_symmetry.space_group_name_H-M   'P 1'
#
loop_
_entity.id
_entity.type
_entity.pdbx_description
1 polymer ?
#
loop_
_entity_poly.entity_id
_entity_poly.type
_entity_poly.pdbx_seq_one_letter_code
_entity_poly.pdbx_strand_id
1 'polypeptide(L)'
;MFGFFGRRKKPKNALDELIFAIYGNPPPGKRADVRQATDLANELLMGTIEAEDISRQAAGLNSGPIPYSTHDLGLSVALVFFKQPENRHKLFDSQLHARMTALEWLKEGLVAPMLVESFEATLYKLYDPGM
;
A
#
# COMPACT_ATOMS: atom_id res chain seq x y z
N MET A 1 -18.80 -27.73 19.12
CA MET A 1 -17.40 -27.88 18.69
C MET A 1 -17.25 -27.23 17.31
N PHE A 2 -17.06 -25.92 17.25
CA PHE A 2 -16.68 -25.20 16.02
C PHE A 2 -15.15 -25.36 15.86
N GLY A 3 -14.51 -25.63 14.73
CA GLY A 3 -14.86 -25.57 13.31
C GLY A 3 -13.62 -25.08 12.55
N PHE A 4 -13.30 -25.71 11.41
CA PHE A 4 -12.45 -25.19 10.32
C PHE A 4 -10.92 -25.11 10.50
N PHE A 5 -10.24 -26.24 10.29
CA PHE A 5 -8.86 -26.25 9.81
C PHE A 5 -8.81 -25.70 8.37
N GLY A 6 -8.47 -24.42 8.22
CA GLY A 6 -8.15 -23.83 6.92
C GLY A 6 -6.95 -24.54 6.28
N ARG A 7 -7.13 -25.12 5.09
CA ARG A 7 -6.05 -25.78 4.34
C ARG A 7 -5.01 -24.75 3.90
N ARG A 8 -3.81 -24.78 4.48
CA ARG A 8 -2.64 -24.03 3.99
C ARG A 8 -2.34 -24.43 2.54
N LYS A 9 -2.16 -23.46 1.65
CA LYS A 9 -1.77 -23.67 0.25
C LYS A 9 -0.25 -23.81 0.16
N LYS A 10 0.28 -24.70 -0.69
CA LYS A 10 1.73 -24.75 -0.95
C LYS A 10 2.09 -23.65 -1.96
N PRO A 11 3.17 -22.88 -1.75
CA PRO A 11 3.62 -21.90 -2.72
C PRO A 11 4.13 -22.61 -3.97
N LYS A 12 3.90 -22.04 -5.16
CA LYS A 12 4.37 -22.60 -6.44
C LYS A 12 5.57 -21.85 -7.01
N ASN A 13 5.81 -20.62 -6.56
CA ASN A 13 6.91 -19.75 -7.01
C ASN A 13 7.27 -18.70 -5.94
N ALA A 14 8.32 -17.92 -6.19
CA ALA A 14 8.78 -16.86 -5.29
C ALA A 14 7.73 -15.76 -5.03
N LEU A 15 6.86 -15.48 -6.01
CA LEU A 15 5.76 -14.52 -5.83
C LEU A 15 4.72 -15.04 -4.83
N ASP A 16 4.39 -16.34 -4.86
CA ASP A 16 3.50 -16.95 -3.87
C ASP A 16 4.09 -16.91 -2.45
N GLU A 17 5.40 -17.16 -2.32
CA GLU A 17 6.10 -17.04 -1.03
C GLU A 17 6.03 -15.62 -0.48
N LEU A 18 6.25 -14.61 -1.33
CA LEU A 18 6.11 -13.21 -0.96
C LEU A 18 4.67 -12.88 -0.53
N ILE A 19 3.67 -13.29 -1.31
CA ILE A 19 2.26 -13.08 -0.97
C ILE A 19 1.91 -13.73 0.37
N PHE A 20 2.40 -14.94 0.63
CA PHE A 20 2.14 -15.64 1.89
C PHE A 20 2.85 -14.99 3.08
N ALA A 21 4.03 -14.42 2.88
CA ALA A 21 4.71 -13.65 3.91
C ALA A 21 3.92 -12.40 4.28
N ILE A 22 3.43 -11.65 3.27
CA ILE A 22 2.71 -10.38 3.49
C ILE A 22 1.31 -10.62 4.07
N TYR A 23 0.56 -11.59 3.54
CA TYR A 23 -0.88 -11.72 3.79
C TYR A 23 -1.28 -13.03 4.50
N GLY A 24 -0.32 -13.90 4.81
CA GLY A 24 -0.58 -15.21 5.38
C GLY A 24 -0.99 -16.27 4.35
N ASN A 25 -1.22 -17.48 4.83
CA ASN A 25 -1.48 -18.66 4.00
C ASN A 25 -2.68 -19.48 4.53
N PRO A 26 -3.82 -19.53 3.82
CA PRO A 26 -4.05 -18.91 2.51
C PRO A 26 -4.18 -17.38 2.62
N PRO A 27 -3.78 -16.62 1.58
CA PRO A 27 -4.01 -15.18 1.56
C PRO A 27 -5.52 -14.91 1.48
N PRO A 28 -5.98 -13.73 1.94
CA PRO A 28 -7.37 -13.32 1.79
C PRO A 28 -7.77 -13.25 0.31
N GLY A 29 -9.06 -13.21 0.00
CA GLY A 29 -9.49 -12.87 -1.36
C GLY A 29 -9.12 -11.43 -1.70
N LYS A 30 -8.63 -11.19 -2.93
CA LYS A 30 -8.38 -9.84 -3.44
C LYS A 30 -9.72 -9.09 -3.53
N ARG A 31 -9.80 -7.95 -2.85
CA ARG A 31 -11.04 -7.19 -2.63
C ARG A 31 -10.84 -5.67 -2.69
N ALA A 32 -9.72 -5.22 -3.23
CA ALA A 32 -9.42 -3.81 -3.36
C ALA A 32 -10.42 -3.13 -4.30
N ASP A 33 -11.02 -2.04 -3.84
CA ASP A 33 -11.83 -1.13 -4.66
C ASP A 33 -10.92 -0.04 -5.24
N VAL A 34 -10.84 0.05 -6.57
CA VAL A 34 -9.93 1.00 -7.25
C VAL A 34 -10.32 2.45 -6.98
N ARG A 35 -11.62 2.76 -6.95
CA ARG A 35 -12.10 4.12 -6.75
C ARG A 35 -11.80 4.56 -5.32
N GLN A 36 -12.17 3.75 -4.35
CA GLN A 36 -11.90 4.06 -2.95
C GLN A 36 -10.38 4.12 -2.67
N ALA A 37 -9.57 3.26 -3.30
CA ALA A 37 -8.12 3.34 -3.17
C ALA A 37 -7.54 4.61 -3.81
N THR A 38 -8.15 5.11 -4.89
CA THR A 38 -7.79 6.40 -5.50
C THR A 38 -8.08 7.53 -4.53
N ASP A 39 -9.25 7.53 -3.89
CA ASP A 39 -9.63 8.55 -2.90
C ASP A 39 -8.68 8.54 -1.68
N LEU A 40 -8.36 7.35 -1.17
CA LEU A 40 -7.40 7.19 -0.06
C LEU A 40 -5.99 7.67 -0.45
N ALA A 41 -5.51 7.33 -1.65
CA ALA A 41 -4.21 7.80 -2.12
C ALA A 41 -4.19 9.32 -2.30
N ASN A 42 -5.28 9.91 -2.79
CA ASN A 42 -5.42 11.35 -2.91
C ASN A 42 -5.36 12.06 -1.54
N GLU A 43 -5.97 11.47 -0.51
CA GLU A 43 -5.88 11.95 0.87
C GLU A 43 -4.44 11.90 1.39
N LEU A 44 -3.74 10.77 1.22
CA LEU A 44 -2.33 10.62 1.61
C LEU A 44 -1.42 11.63 0.89
N LEU A 45 -1.74 11.97 -0.37
CA LEU A 45 -1.03 12.95 -1.18
C LEU A 45 -1.53 14.38 -0.96
N MET A 46 -2.48 14.59 -0.05
CA MET A 46 -3.09 15.87 0.30
C MET A 46 -3.63 16.65 -0.91
N GLY A 47 -4.12 15.96 -1.94
CA GLY A 47 -4.61 16.58 -3.17
C GLY A 47 -3.53 17.25 -4.02
N THR A 48 -2.25 16.99 -3.77
CA THR A 48 -1.12 17.60 -4.49
C THR A 48 -0.92 17.04 -5.90
N ILE A 49 -1.44 15.84 -6.15
CA ILE A 49 -1.36 15.12 -7.42
C ILE A 49 -2.75 15.04 -8.02
N GLU A 50 -2.85 15.20 -9.34
CA GLU A 50 -4.12 15.13 -10.08
C GLU A 50 -4.79 13.75 -9.92
N ALA A 51 -6.08 13.76 -9.63
CA ALA A 51 -6.84 12.54 -9.36
C ALA A 51 -6.85 11.55 -10.55
N GLU A 52 -6.76 12.04 -11.78
CA GLU A 52 -6.67 11.20 -12.98
C GLU A 52 -5.38 10.36 -12.97
N ASP A 53 -4.25 10.95 -12.60
CA ASP A 53 -2.97 10.25 -12.54
C ASP A 53 -2.97 9.20 -11.43
N ILE A 54 -3.54 9.55 -10.27
CA ILE A 54 -3.72 8.61 -9.15
C ILE A 54 -4.58 7.43 -9.59
N SER A 55 -5.71 7.69 -10.26
CA SER A 55 -6.63 6.66 -10.75
C SER A 55 -5.96 5.73 -11.76
N ARG A 56 -5.15 6.27 -12.67
CA ARG A 56 -4.38 5.50 -13.65
C ARG A 56 -3.41 4.53 -12.97
N GLN A 57 -2.69 5.00 -11.94
CA GLN A 57 -1.78 4.16 -11.15
C GLN A 57 -2.55 3.10 -10.33
N ALA A 58 -3.68 3.47 -9.74
CA ALA A 58 -4.52 2.55 -8.98
C ALA A 58 -5.04 1.40 -9.85
N ALA A 59 -5.54 1.70 -11.06
CA ALA A 59 -5.98 0.69 -12.01
C ALA A 59 -4.82 -0.22 -12.45
N GLY A 60 -3.65 0.36 -12.74
CA GLY A 60 -2.45 -0.39 -13.12
C GLY A 60 -2.00 -1.38 -12.04
N LEU A 61 -1.84 -0.91 -10.80
CA LEU A 61 -1.45 -1.76 -9.66
C LEU A 61 -2.52 -2.80 -9.34
N ASN A 62 -3.81 -2.46 -9.44
CA ASN A 62 -4.89 -3.42 -9.19
C ASN A 62 -5.01 -4.51 -10.26
N SER A 63 -4.40 -4.37 -11.43
CA SER A 63 -4.31 -5.48 -12.40
C SER A 63 -3.30 -6.57 -11.97
N GLY A 64 -2.38 -6.23 -11.05
CA GLY A 64 -1.34 -7.12 -10.56
C GLY A 64 -1.82 -8.13 -9.50
N PRO A 65 -0.94 -9.06 -9.08
CA PRO A 65 -1.26 -10.08 -8.08
C PRO A 65 -1.44 -9.51 -6.66
N ILE A 66 -0.87 -8.33 -6.40
CA ILE A 66 -0.98 -7.52 -5.18
C ILE A 66 -1.28 -6.08 -5.61
N PRO A 67 -1.91 -5.24 -4.78
CA PRO A 67 -2.30 -5.46 -3.38
C PRO A 67 -3.71 -6.06 -3.18
N TYR A 68 -4.02 -6.54 -1.96
CA TYR A 68 -5.23 -7.32 -1.69
C TYR A 68 -6.40 -6.50 -1.11
N SER A 69 -6.13 -5.50 -0.28
CA SER A 69 -7.16 -4.59 0.27
C SER A 69 -7.11 -3.20 -0.37
N THR A 70 -8.19 -2.43 -0.18
CA THR A 70 -8.27 -1.04 -0.64
C THR A 70 -7.17 -0.16 -0.02
N HIS A 71 -6.89 -0.33 1.27
CA HIS A 71 -5.85 0.44 1.96
C HIS A 71 -4.45 0.06 1.49
N ASP A 72 -4.18 -1.23 1.27
CA ASP A 72 -2.90 -1.66 0.68
C ASP A 72 -2.69 -1.05 -0.70
N LEU A 73 -3.76 -0.99 -1.52
CA LEU A 73 -3.73 -0.36 -2.84
C LEU A 73 -3.51 1.15 -2.73
N GLY A 74 -4.26 1.85 -1.89
CA GLY A 74 -4.10 3.29 -1.67
C GLY A 74 -2.68 3.65 -1.22
N LEU A 75 -2.14 2.91 -0.25
CA LEU A 75 -0.78 3.11 0.25
C LEU A 75 0.29 2.85 -0.83
N SER A 76 0.11 1.79 -1.61
CA SER A 76 1.01 1.45 -2.72
C SER A 76 0.97 2.50 -3.83
N VAL A 77 -0.21 3.04 -4.16
CA VAL A 77 -0.36 4.12 -5.15
C VAL A 77 0.31 5.39 -4.67
N ALA A 78 0.08 5.82 -3.43
CA ALA A 78 0.75 7.00 -2.87
C ALA A 78 2.28 6.86 -2.92
N LEU A 79 2.81 5.67 -2.60
CA LEU A 79 4.24 5.39 -2.68
C LEU A 79 4.83 5.56 -4.08
N VAL A 80 4.08 5.26 -5.14
CA VAL A 80 4.53 5.49 -6.53
C VAL A 80 4.88 6.96 -6.74
N PHE A 81 4.04 7.88 -6.25
CA PHE A 81 4.25 9.32 -6.41
C PHE A 81 5.33 9.87 -5.49
N PHE A 82 5.42 9.39 -4.23
CA PHE A 82 6.51 9.78 -3.34
C PHE A 82 7.90 9.40 -3.90
N LYS A 83 7.98 8.29 -4.64
CA LYS A 83 9.23 7.83 -5.27
C LYS A 83 9.65 8.64 -6.50
N GLN A 84 8.79 9.50 -7.03
CA GLN A 84 9.09 10.34 -8.19
C GLN A 84 9.91 11.56 -7.75
N PRO A 85 11.18 11.72 -8.19
CA PRO A 85 12.04 12.82 -7.76
C PRO A 85 11.44 14.21 -8.01
N GLU A 86 10.69 14.36 -9.11
CA GLU A 86 10.00 15.60 -9.50
C GLU A 86 8.92 16.04 -8.50
N ASN A 87 8.39 15.12 -7.71
CA ASN A 87 7.37 15.40 -6.69
C ASN A 87 7.96 15.60 -5.30
N ARG A 88 9.27 15.37 -5.10
CA ARG A 88 9.90 15.35 -3.77
C ARG A 88 9.62 16.62 -2.98
N HIS A 89 9.80 17.79 -3.59
CA HIS A 89 9.53 19.09 -2.95
C HIS A 89 8.04 19.32 -2.67
N LYS A 90 7.16 18.94 -3.61
CA LYS A 90 5.72 19.15 -3.49
C LYS A 90 5.09 18.26 -2.41
N LEU A 91 5.63 17.06 -2.23
CA LEU A 91 5.14 16.05 -1.30
C LEU A 91 5.90 16.03 0.04
N PHE A 92 6.73 17.04 0.30
CA PHE A 92 7.54 17.11 1.53
C PHE A 92 6.68 17.20 2.79
N ASP A 93 5.56 17.92 2.73
CA ASP A 93 4.64 18.03 3.86
C ASP A 93 3.70 16.82 3.93
N SER A 94 3.24 16.32 2.78
CA SER A 94 2.30 15.20 2.71
C SER A 94 2.92 13.88 3.15
N GLN A 95 4.24 13.69 3.07
CA GLN A 95 4.88 12.47 3.56
C GLN A 95 4.67 12.28 5.08
N LEU A 96 4.67 13.34 5.89
CA LEU A 96 4.47 13.19 7.33
C LEU A 96 3.03 12.77 7.63
N HIS A 97 2.06 13.39 6.95
CA HIS A 97 0.66 12.99 7.03
C HIS A 97 0.47 11.53 6.61
N ALA A 98 1.00 11.14 5.45
CA ALA A 98 0.85 9.79 4.92
C ALA A 98 1.44 8.71 5.86
N ARG A 99 2.57 9.01 6.52
CA ARG A 99 3.18 8.12 7.53
C ARG A 99 2.30 7.93 8.76
N MET A 100 1.78 9.03 9.30
CA MET A 100 0.87 8.98 10.45
C MET A 100 -0.39 8.19 10.13
N THR A 101 -1.00 8.45 8.96
CA THR A 101 -2.19 7.71 8.50
C THR A 101 -1.90 6.23 8.26
N ALA A 102 -0.74 5.88 7.67
CA ALA A 102 -0.35 4.47 7.49
C ALA A 102 -0.19 3.74 8.83
N LEU A 103 0.34 4.41 9.86
CA LEU A 103 0.44 3.85 11.21
C LEU A 103 -0.93 3.70 11.89
N GLU A 104 -1.88 4.59 11.63
CA GLU A 104 -3.26 4.46 12.11
C GLU A 104 -3.96 3.26 11.44
N TRP A 105 -3.88 3.15 10.11
CA TRP A 105 -4.40 2.00 9.38
C TRP A 105 -3.77 0.68 9.84
N LEU A 106 -2.48 0.70 10.22
CA LEU A 106 -1.81 -0.47 10.78
C LEU A 106 -2.41 -0.87 12.13
N LYS A 107 -2.63 0.10 13.04
CA LYS A 107 -3.24 -0.14 14.35
C LYS A 107 -4.67 -0.69 14.22
N GLU A 108 -5.39 -0.25 13.21
CA GLU A 108 -6.75 -0.73 12.90
C GLU A 108 -6.79 -2.06 12.12
N GLY A 109 -5.63 -2.57 11.69
CA GLY A 109 -5.53 -3.82 10.92
C GLY A 109 -6.07 -3.71 9.49
N LEU A 110 -6.12 -2.49 8.93
CA LEU A 110 -6.64 -2.20 7.60
C LEU A 110 -5.62 -2.46 6.48
N VAL A 111 -4.32 -2.40 6.82
CA VAL A 111 -3.19 -2.53 5.88
C VAL A 111 -2.21 -3.59 6.38
N ALA A 112 -1.54 -4.28 5.45
CA ALA A 112 -0.56 -5.32 5.81
C ALA A 112 0.69 -4.71 6.49
N PRO A 113 1.15 -5.27 7.63
CA PRO A 113 2.31 -4.73 8.37
C PRO A 113 3.58 -4.58 7.53
N MET A 114 3.90 -5.57 6.70
CA MET A 114 5.08 -5.53 5.83
C MET A 114 5.01 -4.40 4.78
N LEU A 115 3.81 -4.02 4.33
CA LEU A 115 3.65 -2.90 3.41
C LEU A 115 3.91 -1.56 4.10
N VAL A 116 3.43 -1.39 5.32
CA VAL A 116 3.71 -0.18 6.12
C VAL A 116 5.19 -0.08 6.43
N GLU A 117 5.85 -1.17 6.82
CA GLU A 117 7.30 -1.18 7.06
C GLU A 117 8.08 -0.78 5.80
N SER A 118 7.73 -1.35 4.64
CA SER A 118 8.37 -1.01 3.36
C SER A 118 8.11 0.44 2.94
N PHE A 119 6.89 0.93 3.16
CA PHE A 119 6.49 2.32 2.92
C PHE A 119 7.33 3.28 3.77
N GLU A 120 7.38 3.04 5.08
CA GLU A 120 8.12 3.84 6.05
C GLU A 120 9.62 3.88 5.76
N ALA A 121 10.22 2.73 5.49
CA ALA A 121 11.65 2.64 5.16
C ALA A 121 11.98 3.38 3.85
N THR A 122 11.06 3.37 2.89
CA THR A 122 11.23 4.08 1.62
C THR A 122 11.11 5.59 1.82
N LEU A 123 10.07 6.06 2.50
CA LEU A 123 9.92 7.49 2.80
C LEU A 123 11.06 8.02 3.65
N TYR A 124 11.55 7.25 4.62
CA TYR A 124 12.73 7.64 5.40
C TYR A 124 13.90 7.93 4.47
N LYS A 125 14.27 7.00 3.58
CA LYS A 125 15.37 7.22 2.63
C LYS A 125 15.15 8.39 1.68
N LEU A 126 13.90 8.63 1.28
CA LEU A 126 13.55 9.72 0.36
C LEU A 126 13.47 11.09 1.04
N TYR A 127 13.30 11.17 2.35
CA TYR A 127 13.07 12.44 3.04
C TYR A 127 13.99 12.67 4.24
N ASP A 128 14.96 11.78 4.48
CA ASP A 128 15.97 11.95 5.51
C ASP A 128 16.80 13.23 5.22
N PRO A 129 16.81 14.21 6.13
CA PRO A 129 17.57 15.45 5.97
C PRO A 129 19.10 15.24 5.98
N GLY A 130 19.59 14.03 6.26
CA GLY A 130 21.00 13.67 6.25
C GLY A 130 21.59 13.23 4.90
N MET A 131 20.81 13.23 3.80
CA MET A 131 21.26 12.88 2.44
C MET A 131 21.17 14.03 1.43
#